data_AF-A0A938V4B7-F1
#
_entry.id   AF-A0A938V4B7-F1
#
_cell.length_a   1.000
_cell.length_b   1.000
_cell.length_c   1.000
_cell.angle_alpha   90.00
_cell.angle_beta   90.00
_cell.angle_gamma   90.00
#
_symmetry.space_group_name_H-M   'P 1'
#
loop_
_entity.id
_entity.type
_entity.pdbx_description
1 polymer ?
#
loop_
_entity_poly.entity_id
_entity_poly.type
_entity_poly.pdbx_seq_one_letter_code
_entity_poly.pdbx_strand_id
1 'polypeptide(L)'
;MKSRNQSRPTLATSPDIELLCQQFEFLVQNRERILADPLLARCRVEGVCVGFSFSGAIETCLGKLLEEWAAGRLTRPCRCGGTLHLLRGGGGLSGHSVITGWCPNCRMKRWIELGGTGVRFLDFIAGVLGRNARQPLDGALSLRQVCEQLRQNT
;
A
#
# COMPACT_ATOMS: atom_id res chain seq x y z
N MET A 1 34.16 -9.55 -10.88
CA MET A 1 32.83 -9.86 -10.31
C MET A 1 31.76 -9.16 -11.14
N LYS A 2 31.02 -9.90 -11.98
CA LYS A 2 29.96 -9.33 -12.83
C LYS A 2 28.69 -9.20 -12.00
N SER A 3 28.30 -7.96 -11.67
CA SER A 3 27.01 -7.66 -11.05
C SER A 3 25.90 -8.19 -11.95
N ARG A 4 25.19 -9.22 -11.50
CA ARG A 4 24.00 -9.73 -12.20
C ARG A 4 22.94 -8.65 -12.09
N ASN A 5 22.75 -7.92 -13.17
CA ASN A 5 21.61 -7.04 -13.38
C ASN A 5 20.37 -7.94 -13.52
N GLN A 6 19.86 -8.44 -12.39
CA GLN A 6 18.60 -9.15 -12.35
C GLN A 6 17.51 -8.12 -12.67
N SER A 7 16.92 -8.26 -13.85
CA SER A 7 15.71 -7.56 -14.26
C SER A 7 14.69 -7.76 -13.13
N ARG A 8 14.49 -6.70 -12.33
CA ARG A 8 13.50 -6.71 -11.25
C ARG A 8 12.15 -7.06 -11.87
N PRO A 9 11.33 -7.90 -11.23
CA PRO A 9 9.99 -8.15 -11.72
C PRO A 9 9.25 -6.81 -11.75
N THR A 10 9.00 -6.30 -12.95
CA THR A 10 8.12 -5.16 -13.19
C THR A 10 6.71 -5.66 -12.91
N LEU A 11 6.34 -5.75 -11.63
CA LEU A 11 4.95 -5.83 -11.26
C LEU A 11 4.30 -4.60 -11.88
N ALA A 12 3.48 -4.81 -12.91
CA ALA A 12 2.74 -3.75 -13.58
C ALA A 12 2.14 -2.83 -12.51
N THR A 13 2.52 -1.56 -12.53
CA THR A 13 1.95 -0.57 -11.63
C THR A 13 0.50 -0.38 -12.06
N SER A 14 -0.46 -0.65 -11.17
CA SER A 14 -1.85 -0.34 -11.48
C SER A 14 -2.00 1.19 -11.61
N PRO A 15 -2.93 1.67 -12.44
CA PRO A 15 -3.27 3.10 -12.51
C PRO A 15 -3.63 3.68 -11.13
N ASP A 16 -4.27 2.88 -10.27
CA ASP A 16 -4.62 3.26 -8.90
C ASP A 16 -3.41 3.48 -8.00
N ILE A 17 -2.36 2.64 -8.08
CA ILE A 17 -1.12 2.85 -7.33
C ILE A 17 -0.44 4.16 -7.76
N GLU A 18 -0.45 4.45 -9.06
CA GLU A 18 0.13 5.70 -9.59
C GLU A 18 -0.66 6.91 -9.10
N LEU A 19 -1.98 6.87 -9.20
CA LEU A 19 -2.85 7.91 -8.68
C LEU A 19 -2.68 8.10 -7.17
N LEU A 20 -2.60 7.01 -6.41
CA LEU A 20 -2.34 7.04 -4.96
C LEU A 20 -1.02 7.74 -4.64
N CYS A 21 0.05 7.44 -5.38
CA CYS A 21 1.35 8.09 -5.19
C CYS A 21 1.30 9.58 -5.54
N GLN A 22 0.60 9.94 -6.62
CA GLN A 22 0.44 11.33 -7.06
C GLN A 22 -0.40 12.16 -6.08
N GLN A 23 -1.43 11.56 -5.48
CA GLN A 23 -2.37 12.21 -4.57
C GLN A 23 -2.04 11.94 -3.09
N PHE A 24 -0.87 11.39 -2.79
CA PHE A 24 -0.55 10.88 -1.46
C PHE A 24 -0.73 11.93 -0.36
N GLU A 25 -0.13 13.12 -0.55
CA GLU A 25 -0.20 14.20 0.45
C GLU A 25 -1.64 14.68 0.66
N PHE A 26 -2.39 14.85 -0.44
CA PHE A 26 -3.79 15.24 -0.40
C PHE A 26 -4.66 14.24 0.38
N LEU A 27 -4.47 12.94 0.13
CA LEU A 27 -5.20 11.87 0.83
C LEU A 27 -4.85 11.81 2.32
N VAL A 28 -3.58 12.01 2.67
CA VAL A 28 -3.13 12.05 4.08
C VAL A 28 -3.69 13.27 4.80
N GLN A 29 -3.70 14.45 4.16
CA GLN A 29 -4.28 15.68 4.71
C GLN A 29 -5.79 15.54 4.95
N ASN A 30 -6.49 14.80 4.09
CA ASN A 30 -7.93 14.54 4.19
C ASN A 30 -8.28 13.28 4.99
N ARG A 31 -7.33 12.66 5.69
CA ARG A 31 -7.52 11.37 6.36
C ARG A 31 -8.75 11.33 7.24
N GLU A 32 -8.93 12.30 8.14
CA GLU A 32 -10.03 12.29 9.12
C GLU A 32 -11.39 12.29 8.43
N ARG A 33 -11.51 13.08 7.37
CA ARG A 33 -12.70 13.14 6.54
C ARG A 33 -12.96 11.83 5.79
N ILE A 34 -11.91 11.25 5.19
CA ILE A 34 -12.01 9.95 4.51
C ILE A 34 -12.47 8.86 5.49
N LEU A 35 -11.96 8.86 6.73
CA LEU A 35 -12.30 7.86 7.74
C LEU A 35 -13.70 8.05 8.33
N ALA A 36 -14.21 9.28 8.37
CA ALA A 36 -15.55 9.60 8.83
C ALA A 36 -16.64 9.18 7.85
N ASP A 37 -16.36 9.14 6.54
CA ASP A 37 -17.30 8.71 5.51
C ASP A 37 -17.07 7.23 5.12
N PRO A 38 -18.03 6.32 5.40
CA PRO A 38 -17.89 4.91 5.06
C PRO A 38 -17.66 4.62 3.58
N LEU A 39 -18.20 5.45 2.66
CA LEU A 39 -18.03 5.26 1.21
C LEU A 39 -16.60 5.59 0.79
N LEU A 40 -16.04 6.69 1.32
CA LEU A 40 -14.64 7.07 1.06
C LEU A 40 -13.67 6.08 1.73
N ALA A 41 -13.94 5.71 2.99
CA ALA A 41 -13.10 4.80 3.75
C ALA A 41 -13.02 3.39 3.11
N ARG A 42 -14.11 2.92 2.50
CA ARG A 42 -14.20 1.59 1.87
C ARG A 42 -13.89 1.61 0.36
N CYS A 43 -13.37 2.72 -0.16
CA CYS A 43 -12.80 2.81 -1.50
C CYS A 43 -11.77 1.69 -1.74
N ARG A 44 -11.94 0.95 -2.82
CA ARG A 44 -10.97 -0.06 -3.27
C ARG A 44 -9.80 0.67 -3.93
N VAL A 45 -8.58 0.25 -3.60
CA VAL A 45 -7.37 0.72 -4.28
C VAL A 45 -6.75 -0.46 -4.99
N GLU A 46 -6.97 -0.56 -6.31
CA GLU A 46 -6.51 -1.71 -7.07
C GLU A 46 -4.98 -1.83 -7.06
N GLY A 47 -4.47 -3.04 -6.92
CA GLY A 47 -3.03 -3.33 -6.92
C GLY A 47 -2.33 -3.04 -5.59
N VAL A 48 -2.98 -2.39 -4.63
CA VAL A 48 -2.52 -2.37 -3.24
C VAL A 48 -2.92 -3.68 -2.57
N CYS A 49 -1.98 -4.61 -2.53
CA CYS A 49 -2.21 -5.92 -1.96
C CYS A 49 -1.01 -6.40 -1.16
N VAL A 50 -1.28 -7.22 -0.14
CA VAL A 50 -0.25 -7.98 0.54
C VAL A 50 -0.59 -9.44 0.38
N GLY A 51 0.22 -10.16 -0.38
CA GLY A 51 -0.05 -11.54 -0.77
C GLY A 51 1.12 -12.46 -0.48
N PHE A 52 0.78 -13.70 -0.15
CA PHE A 52 1.70 -14.83 -0.23
C PHE A 52 1.30 -15.71 -1.41
N SER A 53 2.27 -16.45 -1.96
CA SER A 53 1.97 -17.48 -2.97
C SER A 53 0.91 -18.50 -2.53
N PHE A 54 0.65 -18.64 -1.21
CA PHE A 54 -0.27 -19.64 -0.66
C PHE A 54 -1.58 -19.11 -0.07
N SER A 55 -1.61 -17.88 0.42
CA SER A 55 -2.78 -17.33 1.12
C SER A 55 -3.68 -16.47 0.24
N GLY A 56 -3.35 -16.32 -1.05
CA GLY A 56 -3.97 -15.35 -1.93
C GLY A 56 -3.53 -13.92 -1.63
N ALA A 57 -3.93 -12.98 -2.50
CA ALA A 57 -3.72 -11.55 -2.29
C ALA A 57 -4.78 -11.01 -1.34
N ILE A 58 -4.35 -10.40 -0.23
CA ILE A 58 -5.25 -9.65 0.64
C ILE A 58 -5.35 -8.25 0.06
N GLU A 59 -6.53 -7.93 -0.46
CA GLU A 59 -6.88 -6.57 -0.85
C GLU A 59 -7.31 -5.77 0.38
N THR A 60 -7.09 -4.46 0.33
CA THR A 60 -7.45 -3.54 1.42
C THR A 60 -8.08 -2.27 0.86
N CYS A 61 -8.91 -1.62 1.67
CA CYS A 61 -9.50 -0.33 1.32
C CYS A 61 -8.60 0.84 1.70
N LEU A 62 -8.87 2.02 1.12
CA LEU A 62 -8.13 3.26 1.35
C LEU A 62 -8.10 3.67 2.83
N GLY A 63 -9.25 3.61 3.52
CA GLY A 63 -9.33 3.99 4.92
C GLY A 63 -8.41 3.15 5.81
N LYS A 64 -8.39 1.84 5.59
CA LYS A 64 -7.52 0.93 6.33
C LYS A 64 -6.04 1.25 6.07
N LEU A 65 -5.64 1.53 4.83
CA LEU A 65 -4.27 1.94 4.53
C LEU A 65 -3.87 3.21 5.29
N LEU A 66 -4.75 4.22 5.30
CA LEU A 66 -4.49 5.48 6.00
C LEU A 66 -4.38 5.29 7.52
N GLU A 67 -5.23 4.47 8.13
CA GLU A 67 -5.13 4.10 9.56
C GLU A 67 -3.79 3.42 9.86
N GLU A 68 -3.38 2.48 9.02
CA GLU A 68 -2.17 1.69 9.23
C GLU A 68 -0.88 2.49 8.98
N TRP A 69 -0.90 3.45 8.06
CA TRP A 69 0.20 4.41 7.89
C TRP A 69 0.27 5.39 9.05
N ALA A 70 -0.88 5.90 9.52
CA ALA A 70 -0.95 6.79 10.67
C ALA A 70 -0.42 6.11 11.94
N ALA A 71 -0.72 4.83 12.13
CA ALA A 71 -0.23 4.03 13.24
C ALA A 71 1.23 3.56 13.09
N GLY A 72 1.89 3.85 11.96
CA GLY A 72 3.26 3.44 11.69
C GLY A 72 3.46 1.93 11.46
N ARG A 73 2.37 1.14 11.36
CA ARG A 73 2.45 -0.32 11.18
C ARG A 73 2.79 -0.71 9.74
N LEU A 74 2.40 0.12 8.77
CA LEU A 74 2.74 -0.04 7.36
C LEU A 74 3.72 1.04 6.88
N THR A 75 4.71 1.37 7.71
CA THR A 75 5.78 2.31 7.35
C THR A 75 7.16 1.75 7.65
N ARG A 76 8.18 2.30 6.97
CA ARG A 76 9.60 2.02 7.19
C ARG A 76 10.44 3.28 7.01
N PRO A 77 11.63 3.37 7.61
CA PRO A 77 12.57 4.44 7.30
C PRO A 77 12.97 4.40 5.80
N CYS A 78 12.93 5.56 5.15
CA CYS A 78 13.43 5.73 3.80
C CYS A 78 14.90 6.19 3.85
N ARG A 79 15.72 5.81 2.86
CA ARG A 79 17.14 6.22 2.81
C ARG A 79 17.34 7.73 2.65
N CYS A 80 16.33 8.48 2.23
CA CYS A 80 16.39 9.94 2.18
C CYS A 80 16.11 10.61 3.54
N GLY A 81 16.02 9.84 4.63
CA GLY A 81 15.66 10.34 5.96
C GLY A 81 14.14 10.51 6.18
N GLY A 82 13.32 10.31 5.14
CA GLY A 82 11.85 10.35 5.26
C GLY A 82 11.23 9.00 5.62
N THR A 83 9.90 8.92 5.50
CA THR A 83 9.13 7.69 5.73
C THR A 83 8.73 7.04 4.41
N LEU A 84 8.91 5.72 4.33
CA LEU A 84 8.43 4.88 3.25
C LEU A 84 7.10 4.24 3.68
N HIS A 85 6.03 4.56 2.98
CA HIS A 85 4.69 4.01 3.20
C HIS A 85 4.51 2.77 2.34
N LEU A 86 4.24 1.64 2.97
CA LEU A 86 4.16 0.36 2.28
C LEU A 86 2.86 0.30 1.46
N LEU A 87 2.98 -0.09 0.19
CA LEU A 87 1.88 -0.17 -0.77
C LEU A 87 1.58 -1.60 -1.19
N ARG A 88 2.60 -2.45 -1.29
CA ARG A 88 2.45 -3.83 -1.74
C ARG A 88 3.46 -4.74 -1.07
N GLY A 89 3.06 -5.96 -0.74
CA GLY A 89 3.96 -7.00 -0.24
C GLY A 89 3.70 -8.32 -0.96
N GLY A 90 4.76 -9.04 -1.32
CA GLY A 90 4.70 -10.32 -2.00
C GLY A 90 5.77 -11.27 -1.50
N GLY A 91 5.38 -12.46 -1.04
CA GLY A 91 6.31 -13.51 -0.63
C GLY A 91 6.36 -14.64 -1.66
N GLY A 92 7.57 -15.09 -2.02
CA GLY A 92 7.77 -16.28 -2.83
C GLY A 92 8.13 -17.52 -2.00
N LEU A 93 7.94 -18.70 -2.59
CA LEU A 93 8.31 -20.01 -2.04
C LEU A 93 9.78 -20.14 -1.63
N SER A 94 10.65 -19.30 -2.19
CA SER A 94 12.09 -19.27 -1.93
C SER A 94 12.46 -18.64 -0.59
N GLY A 95 11.49 -18.22 0.23
CA GLY A 95 11.73 -17.51 1.49
C GLY A 95 12.12 -16.04 1.32
N HIS A 96 12.19 -15.56 0.07
CA HIS A 96 12.39 -14.15 -0.25
C HIS A 96 11.04 -13.46 -0.36
N SER A 97 10.94 -12.32 0.32
CA SER A 97 9.75 -11.46 0.27
C SER A 97 10.14 -10.10 -0.25
N VAL A 98 9.29 -9.50 -1.07
CA VAL A 98 9.50 -8.20 -1.68
C VAL A 98 8.38 -7.28 -1.27
N ILE A 99 8.75 -6.09 -0.83
CA ILE A 99 7.81 -5.05 -0.47
C ILE A 99 8.08 -3.81 -1.30
N THR A 100 7.01 -3.23 -1.80
CA THR A 100 7.03 -1.96 -2.51
C THR A 100 6.38 -0.90 -1.63
N GLY A 101 7.04 0.25 -1.51
CA GLY A 101 6.51 1.41 -0.80
C GLY A 101 6.76 2.72 -1.54
N TRP A 102 6.05 3.76 -1.13
CA TRP A 102 6.18 5.13 -1.63
C TRP A 102 6.70 6.05 -0.54
N CYS A 103 7.65 6.93 -0.88
CA CYS A 103 8.13 7.95 0.04
C CYS A 103 7.73 9.33 -0.50
N PRO A 104 6.92 10.13 0.22
CA PRO A 104 6.54 11.47 -0.22
C PRO A 104 7.75 12.42 -0.29
N ASN A 105 8.75 12.24 0.58
CA ASN A 105 9.92 13.11 0.63
C ASN A 105 10.81 13.00 -0.63
N CYS A 106 11.17 11.78 -1.06
CA CYS A 106 11.97 11.60 -2.27
C CYS A 106 11.14 11.29 -3.54
N ARG A 107 9.81 11.24 -3.42
CA ARG A 107 8.85 10.94 -4.50
C ARG A 107 9.25 9.73 -5.36
N MET A 108 9.77 8.70 -4.71
CA MET A 108 10.21 7.47 -5.35
C MET A 108 9.52 6.25 -4.76
N LYS A 109 9.10 5.34 -5.65
CA LYS A 109 8.73 3.97 -5.28
C LYS A 109 10.02 3.20 -4.97
N ARG A 110 10.06 2.49 -3.84
CA ARG A 110 11.20 1.66 -3.45
C ARG A 110 10.80 0.22 -3.23
N TRP A 111 11.73 -0.66 -3.59
CA TRP A 111 11.65 -2.10 -3.41
C TRP A 111 12.55 -2.47 -2.24
N ILE A 112 11.99 -3.18 -1.27
CA ILE A 112 12.72 -3.73 -0.14
C ILE A 112 12.60 -5.24 -0.23
N GLU A 113 13.73 -5.89 -0.47
CA GLU A 113 13.84 -7.33 -0.29
C GLU A 113 14.00 -7.63 1.20
N LEU A 114 13.18 -8.55 1.67
CA LEU A 114 13.27 -9.13 2.99
C LEU A 114 13.82 -10.54 2.81
N GLY A 115 15.01 -10.80 3.38
CA GLY A 115 15.58 -12.15 3.49
C GLY A 115 14.74 -13.03 4.44
N GLY A 116 15.22 -14.22 4.82
CA GLY A 116 14.42 -15.29 5.48
C GLY A 116 13.54 -14.94 6.70
N THR A 117 13.71 -13.77 7.34
CA THR A 117 12.77 -13.21 8.34
C THR A 117 11.56 -12.49 7.74
N GLY A 118 11.53 -12.32 6.42
CA GLY A 118 10.55 -11.56 5.65
C GLY A 118 9.17 -12.20 5.62
N VAL A 119 9.12 -13.53 5.72
CA VAL A 119 7.87 -14.29 5.87
C VAL A 119 7.10 -13.79 7.10
N ARG A 120 7.78 -13.65 8.25
CA ARG A 120 7.14 -13.13 9.49
C ARG A 120 6.64 -11.70 9.36
N PHE A 121 7.31 -10.86 8.58
CA PHE A 121 6.87 -9.48 8.39
C PHE A 121 5.67 -9.40 7.45
N LEU A 122 5.63 -10.24 6.41
CA LEU A 122 4.42 -10.35 5.60
C LEU A 122 3.27 -11.00 6.37
N ASP A 123 3.54 -11.94 7.29
CA ASP A 123 2.50 -12.56 8.15
C ASP A 123 1.94 -11.52 9.12
N PHE A 124 2.82 -10.66 9.64
CA PHE A 124 2.42 -9.50 10.42
C PHE A 124 1.53 -8.57 9.59
N ILE A 125 1.92 -8.21 8.37
CA ILE A 125 1.10 -7.34 7.52
C ILE A 125 -0.24 -8.00 7.16
N ALA A 126 -0.23 -9.28 6.79
CA ALA A 126 -1.42 -10.06 6.53
C ALA A 126 -2.32 -10.14 7.77
N GLY A 127 -1.75 -10.26 8.97
CA GLY A 127 -2.48 -10.19 10.22
C GLY A 127 -3.02 -8.80 10.55
N VAL A 128 -2.31 -7.73 10.17
CA VAL A 128 -2.71 -6.32 10.37
C VAL A 128 -3.85 -5.95 9.42
N LEU A 129 -3.76 -6.37 8.16
CA LEU A 129 -4.77 -6.12 7.14
C LEU A 129 -5.95 -7.08 7.29
N GLY A 130 -5.70 -8.37 7.49
CA GLY A 130 -6.70 -9.43 7.52
C GLY A 130 -7.59 -9.44 8.77
N ARG A 131 -7.10 -9.02 9.94
CA ARG A 131 -7.91 -9.08 11.18
C ARG A 131 -9.10 -8.12 11.23
N ASN A 132 -9.16 -7.13 10.34
CA ASN A 132 -10.25 -6.14 10.28
C ASN A 132 -10.36 -5.56 8.86
N ALA A 133 -10.09 -6.35 7.82
CA ALA A 133 -10.25 -5.87 6.45
C ALA A 133 -11.70 -5.48 6.25
N ARG A 134 -12.00 -4.17 6.27
CA ARG A 134 -13.26 -3.68 5.72
C ARG A 134 -13.21 -4.08 4.25
N GLN A 135 -13.99 -5.09 3.88
CA GLN A 135 -14.11 -5.44 2.48
C GLN A 135 -14.62 -4.21 1.72
N PRO A 136 -14.13 -3.97 0.50
CA PRO A 136 -14.75 -2.98 -0.37
C PRO A 136 -16.26 -3.22 -0.40
N LEU A 137 -17.05 -2.15 -0.33
CA LEU A 137 -18.48 -2.27 -0.56
C LEU A 137 -18.72 -2.58 -2.05
N ASP A 138 -19.77 -3.33 -2.35
CA ASP A 138 -20.33 -3.34 -3.70
C ASP A 138 -20.74 -1.90 -4.05
N GLY A 139 -20.21 -1.38 -5.16
CA GLY A 139 -20.38 0.02 -5.55
C GLY A 139 -19.46 1.01 -4.81
N ALA A 140 -18.40 0.55 -4.15
CA ALA A 140 -17.38 1.44 -3.58
C ALA A 140 -16.80 2.37 -4.64
N LEU A 141 -16.55 3.62 -4.25
CA LEU A 141 -15.95 4.62 -5.13
C LEU A 141 -14.54 4.18 -5.53
N SER A 142 -14.18 4.46 -6.77
CA SER A 142 -12.80 4.41 -7.24
C SER A 142 -11.96 5.49 -6.55
N LEU A 143 -10.64 5.29 -6.48
CA LEU A 143 -9.73 6.28 -5.88
C LEU A 143 -9.84 7.65 -6.58
N ARG A 144 -10.08 7.66 -7.89
CA ARG A 144 -10.33 8.89 -8.66
C ARG A 144 -11.57 9.63 -8.17
N GLN A 145 -12.69 8.92 -8.03
CA GLN A 145 -13.94 9.51 -7.54
C GLN A 145 -13.80 10.05 -6.12
N VAL A 146 -13.07 9.34 -5.25
CA VAL A 146 -12.73 9.85 -3.90
C VAL A 146 -11.98 11.18 -3.98
N CYS A 147 -10.94 11.26 -4.83
CA CYS A 147 -10.18 12.49 -4.99
C CYS A 147 -11.05 13.65 -5.52
N GLU A 148 -11.94 13.37 -6.47
CA GLU A 148 -12.86 14.37 -7.02
C GLU A 148 -13.86 14.86 -5.97
N GLN A 149 -14.49 13.96 -5.22
CA GLN A 149 -15.47 14.29 -4.19
C GLN A 149 -14.84 15.10 -3.04
N LEU A 150 -13.59 14.81 -2.66
CA LEU A 150 -12.89 15.60 -1.65
C LEU A 150 -12.65 17.04 -2.13
N ARG A 151 -12.24 17.24 -3.39
CA ARG A 151 -11.99 18.56 -3.96
C ARG A 151 -13.23 19.43 -4.10
N GLN A 152 -14.39 18.84 -4.42
CA GLN A 152 -15.65 19.57 -4.56
C GLN A 152 -16.16 20.18 -3.25
N ASN A 153 -15.61 19.75 -2.13
CA ASN A 153 -16.06 20.12 -0.80
C ASN A 153 -14.91 20.72 0.04
N THR A 154 -13.92 21.33 -0.62
CA THR A 154 -12.83 22.11 -0.01
C THR A 154 -13.06 23.57 -0.36
#